data_AF-A0A9P1DIQ9-F1
#
_entry.id   AF-A0A9P1DIQ9-F1
#
_cell.length_a   1.000
_cell.length_b   1.000
_cell.length_c   1.000
_cell.angle_alpha   90.00
_cell.angle_beta   90.00
_cell.angle_gamma   90.00
#
_symmetry.space_group_name_H-M   'P 1'
#
loop_
_entity.id
_entity.type
_entity.pdbx_description
1 polymer ?
#
loop_
_entity_poly.entity_id
_entity_poly.type
_entity_poly.pdbx_seq_one_letter_code
_entity_poly.pdbx_strand_id
1 'polypeptide(L)'
;MRLLWFGLLVWPAAGAPAFRSAVLLSEETLQSLSAHESDLLSLMDQASQARDALQEARHLQVISESLTGVFLKNMSKEVTDRFLHHMKTQVDALQSSIPDRLAASQKHLDHVLSLFYKCDAERVTKLAFADRHENETARKARSHILCRREEATAKLAADTCEKANAELSRSLREDPTCQNWPALKALTAESAACKEPTEKETYEEYLERMRSEFDSQLLLFRQLKHVCSPRENAIVSCDEDKIAYIQKLQLCNTLQQQLEKESCRHAIEIRQAWNSYAGCFMDAHRRYQNEAAQAQQLQGAQLKEFQATKKIECMLGGFRPTQPKEDFAHCASYSLRFPAESLPTYPGSKEYGEQKYANVPHEAPDIQSIHCPVEAVNMSQVEPPSGCVK
;
A
#
# COMPACT_ATOMS: atom_id res chain seq x y z
N MET A 1 -10.43 8.89 -31.52
CA MET A 1 -10.08 10.26 -31.07
C MET A 1 -11.02 11.26 -31.74
N ARG A 2 -12.12 11.62 -31.07
CA ARG A 2 -13.02 12.71 -31.49
C ARG A 2 -13.21 13.61 -30.28
N LEU A 3 -12.59 14.79 -30.31
CA LEU A 3 -12.82 15.87 -29.37
C LEU A 3 -14.11 16.57 -29.79
N LEU A 4 -15.16 16.48 -28.97
CA LEU A 4 -16.36 17.30 -29.12
C LEU A 4 -16.11 18.63 -28.39
N TRP A 5 -15.89 19.66 -29.18
CA TRP A 5 -15.95 21.07 -28.76
C TRP A 5 -17.42 21.51 -28.73
N PHE A 6 -17.93 21.90 -27.57
CA PHE A 6 -19.16 22.72 -27.47
C PHE A 6 -18.76 24.15 -27.10
N GLY A 7 -18.74 25.02 -28.10
CA GLY A 7 -18.58 26.46 -27.93
C GLY A 7 -19.95 27.15 -27.94
N LEU A 8 -20.44 27.53 -26.76
CA LEU A 8 -21.49 28.53 -26.59
C LEU A 8 -20.85 29.73 -25.86
N LEU A 9 -20.47 30.74 -26.65
CA LEU A 9 -20.04 32.05 -26.17
C LEU A 9 -21.28 32.89 -25.90
N VAL A 10 -21.63 33.05 -24.62
CA VAL A 10 -22.47 34.14 -24.12
C VAL A 10 -21.53 35.10 -23.38
N TRP A 11 -21.39 36.32 -23.90
CA TRP A 11 -20.69 37.42 -23.24
C TRP A 11 -21.63 38.06 -22.20
N PRO A 12 -21.26 38.13 -20.91
CA PRO A 12 -21.87 39.06 -19.99
C PRO A 12 -21.03 40.34 -19.91
N ALA A 13 -21.74 41.46 -19.90
CA ALA A 13 -21.22 42.79 -19.64
C ALA A 13 -20.53 42.87 -18.27
N ALA A 14 -19.57 43.78 -18.20
CA ALA A 14 -18.64 44.02 -17.10
C ALA A 14 -19.33 44.20 -15.73
N GLY A 15 -18.78 43.57 -14.68
CA GLY A 15 -18.98 44.07 -13.31
C GLY A 15 -19.12 43.07 -12.15
N ALA A 16 -18.83 41.77 -12.28
CA ALA A 16 -18.81 40.87 -11.12
C ALA A 16 -17.72 39.78 -11.24
N PRO A 17 -17.02 39.42 -10.14
CA PRO A 17 -16.09 38.29 -10.14
C PRO A 17 -16.89 36.98 -10.20
N ALA A 18 -17.01 36.42 -11.39
CA ALA A 18 -17.55 35.07 -11.58
C ALA A 18 -16.49 34.06 -11.12
N PHE A 19 -16.66 33.51 -9.92
CA PHE A 19 -16.01 32.26 -9.51
C PHE A 19 -16.56 31.12 -10.38
N ARG A 20 -15.97 30.90 -11.56
CA ARG A 20 -16.16 29.65 -12.32
C ARG A 20 -15.25 28.59 -11.70
N SER A 21 -15.74 27.92 -10.66
CA SER A 21 -15.15 26.66 -10.21
C SER A 21 -15.45 25.58 -11.25
N ALA A 22 -14.58 25.44 -12.26
CA ALA A 22 -14.57 24.26 -13.10
C ALA A 22 -14.05 23.10 -12.23
N VAL A 23 -14.95 22.22 -11.79
CA VAL A 23 -14.55 20.96 -11.16
C VAL A 23 -13.96 20.09 -12.24
N LEU A 24 -12.62 20.08 -12.33
CA LEU A 24 -11.89 19.10 -13.12
C LEU A 24 -11.99 17.77 -12.38
N LEU A 25 -12.97 16.96 -12.77
CA LEU A 25 -13.04 15.56 -12.39
C LEU A 25 -11.80 14.85 -12.95
N SER A 26 -11.10 14.07 -12.13
CA SER A 26 -9.96 13.29 -12.57
C SER A 26 -10.41 12.24 -13.61
N GLU A 27 -9.52 11.84 -14.50
CA GLU A 27 -9.80 10.81 -15.51
C GLU A 27 -10.30 9.49 -14.88
N GLU A 28 -9.81 9.16 -13.68
CA GLU A 28 -10.31 8.03 -12.87
C GLU A 28 -11.78 8.20 -12.46
N THR A 29 -12.21 9.40 -12.04
CA THR A 29 -13.62 9.62 -11.68
C THR A 29 -14.57 9.51 -12.87
N LEU A 30 -14.14 9.95 -14.05
CA LEU A 30 -14.91 9.79 -15.29
C LEU A 30 -15.01 8.32 -15.72
N GLN A 31 -13.93 7.55 -15.60
CA GLN A 31 -13.95 6.11 -15.87
C GLN A 31 -14.88 5.37 -14.89
N SER A 32 -14.81 5.69 -13.60
CA SER A 32 -15.70 5.13 -12.57
C SER A 32 -17.18 5.41 -12.84
N LEU A 33 -17.52 6.65 -13.22
CA LEU A 33 -18.89 7.03 -13.59
C LEU A 33 -19.40 6.25 -14.80
N SER A 34 -18.57 6.09 -15.84
CA SER A 34 -18.95 5.33 -17.05
C SER A 34 -19.20 3.85 -16.77
N ALA A 35 -18.40 3.25 -15.88
CA ALA A 35 -18.61 1.87 -15.45
C ALA A 35 -19.94 1.74 -14.70
N HIS A 36 -20.25 2.70 -13.82
CA HIS A 36 -21.49 2.69 -13.05
C HIS A 36 -22.75 2.84 -13.91
N GLU A 37 -22.69 3.68 -14.95
CA GLU A 37 -23.77 3.82 -15.93
C GLU A 37 -24.01 2.51 -16.69
N SER A 38 -22.94 1.82 -17.12
CA SER A 38 -23.04 0.52 -17.78
C SER A 38 -23.66 -0.55 -16.87
N ASP A 39 -23.32 -0.57 -15.60
CA ASP A 39 -23.92 -1.51 -14.64
C ASP A 39 -25.42 -1.24 -14.47
N LEU A 40 -25.79 0.04 -14.33
CA LEU A 40 -27.17 0.44 -14.10
C LEU A 40 -28.06 0.10 -15.31
N LEU A 41 -27.53 0.23 -16.53
CA LEU A 41 -28.21 -0.21 -17.75
C LEU A 41 -28.38 -1.74 -17.79
N SER A 42 -27.35 -2.51 -17.42
CA SER A 42 -27.45 -3.98 -17.31
C SER A 42 -28.52 -4.41 -16.30
N LEU A 43 -28.55 -3.74 -15.15
CA LEU A 43 -29.55 -3.97 -14.09
C LEU A 43 -30.98 -3.68 -14.57
N MET A 44 -31.17 -2.58 -15.29
CA MET A 44 -32.48 -2.23 -15.86
C MET A 44 -32.94 -3.25 -16.91
N ASP A 45 -32.03 -3.73 -17.75
CA ASP A 45 -32.32 -4.75 -18.76
C ASP A 45 -32.71 -6.09 -18.12
N GLN A 46 -31.94 -6.57 -17.13
CA GLN A 46 -32.28 -7.80 -16.39
C GLN A 46 -33.62 -7.71 -15.66
N ALA A 47 -33.89 -6.57 -15.00
CA ALA A 47 -35.17 -6.34 -14.33
C ALA A 47 -36.35 -6.30 -15.32
N SER A 48 -36.16 -5.75 -16.52
CA SER A 48 -37.14 -5.81 -17.60
C SER A 48 -37.39 -7.26 -18.04
N GLN A 49 -36.32 -8.00 -18.34
CA GLN A 49 -36.42 -9.41 -18.75
C GLN A 49 -37.11 -10.29 -17.70
N ALA A 50 -36.85 -10.05 -16.40
CA ALA A 50 -37.52 -10.77 -15.33
C ALA A 50 -39.02 -10.43 -15.25
N ARG A 51 -39.38 -9.16 -15.45
CA ARG A 51 -40.79 -8.72 -15.50
C ARG A 51 -41.48 -9.32 -16.72
N ASP A 52 -40.85 -9.31 -17.87
CA ASP A 52 -41.38 -9.85 -19.13
C ASP A 52 -41.58 -11.36 -19.00
N ALA A 53 -40.59 -12.12 -18.49
CA ALA A 53 -40.72 -13.55 -18.24
C ALA A 53 -41.85 -13.87 -17.25
N LEU A 54 -42.02 -13.05 -16.20
CA LEU A 54 -43.07 -13.26 -15.20
C LEU A 54 -44.47 -12.90 -15.74
N GLN A 55 -44.56 -11.87 -16.57
CA GLN A 55 -45.77 -11.51 -17.29
C GLN A 55 -46.14 -12.58 -18.32
N GLU A 56 -45.16 -13.09 -19.06
CA GLU A 56 -45.32 -14.18 -20.02
C GLU A 56 -45.76 -15.47 -19.34
N ALA A 57 -45.15 -15.83 -18.20
CA ALA A 57 -45.61 -16.96 -17.38
C ALA A 57 -47.06 -16.80 -16.92
N ARG A 58 -47.49 -15.58 -16.54
CA ARG A 58 -48.90 -15.31 -16.19
C ARG A 58 -49.83 -15.43 -17.41
N HIS A 59 -49.43 -14.90 -18.57
CA HIS A 59 -50.19 -15.05 -19.81
C HIS A 59 -50.33 -16.53 -20.19
N LEU A 60 -49.24 -17.30 -20.16
CA LEU A 60 -49.25 -18.73 -20.40
C LEU A 60 -50.15 -19.46 -19.40
N GLN A 61 -50.17 -19.07 -18.14
CA GLN A 61 -51.07 -19.64 -17.14
C GLN A 61 -52.55 -19.37 -17.47
N VAL A 62 -52.91 -18.12 -17.82
CA VAL A 62 -54.28 -17.77 -18.23
C VAL A 62 -54.70 -18.50 -19.50
N ILE A 63 -53.79 -18.63 -20.48
CA ILE A 63 -54.00 -19.45 -21.68
C ILE A 63 -54.23 -20.90 -21.27
N SER A 64 -53.44 -21.44 -20.34
CA SER A 64 -53.58 -22.80 -19.84
C SER A 64 -54.96 -23.05 -19.23
N GLU A 65 -55.45 -22.10 -18.42
CA GLU A 65 -56.75 -22.17 -17.75
C GLU A 65 -57.90 -22.03 -18.77
N SER A 66 -57.73 -21.15 -19.75
CA SER A 66 -58.66 -20.97 -20.87
C SER A 66 -58.74 -22.21 -21.75
N LEU A 67 -57.63 -22.89 -22.02
CA LEU A 67 -57.59 -24.15 -22.78
C LEU A 67 -58.33 -25.28 -22.04
N THR A 68 -58.27 -25.31 -20.71
CA THR A 68 -59.09 -26.25 -19.91
C THR A 68 -60.59 -25.91 -19.89
N GLY A 69 -60.97 -24.63 -20.00
CA GLY A 69 -62.36 -24.18 -19.96
C GLY A 69 -63.07 -24.14 -21.32
N VAL A 70 -62.33 -23.83 -22.38
CA VAL A 70 -62.81 -23.84 -23.77
C VAL A 70 -62.84 -25.29 -24.24
N PHE A 71 -63.86 -26.02 -23.80
CA PHE A 71 -64.31 -27.20 -24.53
C PHE A 71 -64.68 -26.76 -25.95
N LEU A 72 -63.83 -27.11 -26.92
CA LEU A 72 -64.00 -26.92 -28.37
C LEU A 72 -65.19 -27.72 -28.93
N LYS A 73 -66.38 -27.56 -28.35
CA LYS A 73 -67.55 -28.37 -28.71
C LYS A 73 -68.13 -28.04 -30.09
N ASN A 74 -67.60 -27.07 -30.85
CA ASN A 74 -68.16 -26.64 -32.14
C ASN A 74 -67.16 -26.09 -33.17
N MET A 75 -65.84 -26.32 -33.04
CA MET A 75 -64.89 -25.89 -34.08
C MET A 75 -64.70 -26.98 -35.15
N SER A 76 -64.56 -26.58 -36.43
CA SER A 76 -64.17 -27.53 -37.47
C SER A 76 -62.75 -28.07 -37.21
N LYS A 77 -62.50 -29.29 -37.67
CA LYS A 77 -61.21 -29.98 -37.49
C LYS A 77 -60.04 -29.13 -38.01
N GLU A 78 -60.18 -28.51 -39.18
CA GLU A 78 -59.14 -27.68 -39.80
C GLU A 78 -58.80 -26.41 -39.02
N VAL A 79 -59.78 -25.80 -38.35
CA VAL A 79 -59.52 -24.62 -37.52
C VAL A 79 -58.82 -25.03 -36.22
N THR A 80 -59.22 -26.17 -35.66
CA THR A 80 -58.58 -26.76 -34.47
C THR A 80 -57.12 -27.12 -34.77
N ASP A 81 -56.84 -27.79 -35.89
CA ASP A 81 -55.49 -28.21 -36.27
C ASP A 81 -54.56 -27.00 -36.51
N ARG A 82 -55.04 -25.95 -37.19
CA ARG A 82 -54.27 -24.71 -37.39
C ARG A 82 -53.96 -24.00 -36.08
N PHE A 83 -54.94 -23.91 -35.18
CA PHE A 83 -54.73 -23.29 -33.87
C PHE A 83 -53.73 -24.07 -33.01
N LEU A 84 -53.89 -25.40 -32.92
CA LEU A 84 -52.96 -26.26 -32.19
C LEU A 84 -51.54 -26.18 -32.74
N HIS A 85 -51.39 -26.13 -34.06
CA HIS A 85 -50.08 -25.96 -34.70
C HIS A 85 -49.45 -24.62 -34.36
N HIS A 86 -50.22 -23.52 -34.44
CA HIS A 86 -49.72 -22.19 -34.08
C HIS A 86 -49.26 -22.11 -32.62
N MET A 87 -50.08 -22.60 -31.69
CA MET A 87 -49.75 -22.65 -30.27
C MET A 87 -48.51 -23.52 -30.00
N LYS A 88 -48.40 -24.68 -30.67
CA LYS A 88 -47.22 -25.54 -30.54
C LYS A 88 -45.95 -24.81 -31.00
N THR A 89 -45.98 -24.14 -32.14
CA THR A 89 -44.83 -23.38 -32.65
C THR A 89 -44.39 -22.29 -31.67
N GLN A 90 -45.34 -21.58 -31.04
CA GLN A 90 -45.01 -20.56 -30.02
C GLN A 90 -44.41 -21.18 -28.75
N VAL A 91 -44.97 -22.30 -28.27
CA VAL A 91 -44.45 -23.02 -27.10
C VAL A 91 -43.06 -23.58 -27.36
N ASP A 92 -42.84 -24.19 -28.53
CA ASP A 92 -41.53 -24.74 -28.92
C ASP A 92 -40.49 -23.61 -29.04
N ALA A 93 -40.87 -22.44 -29.59
CA ALA A 93 -40.01 -21.26 -29.64
C ALA A 93 -39.63 -20.76 -28.24
N LEU A 94 -40.58 -20.62 -27.33
CA LEU A 94 -40.31 -20.22 -25.95
C LEU A 94 -39.40 -21.21 -25.23
N GLN A 95 -39.71 -22.51 -25.31
CA GLN A 95 -38.89 -23.56 -24.71
C GLN A 95 -37.45 -23.56 -25.23
N SER A 96 -37.25 -23.31 -26.53
CA SER A 96 -35.91 -23.26 -27.14
C SER A 96 -35.09 -22.06 -26.67
N SER A 97 -35.73 -20.95 -26.32
CA SER A 97 -35.07 -19.71 -25.89
C SER A 97 -34.67 -19.65 -24.42
N ILE A 98 -35.31 -20.44 -23.54
CA ILE A 98 -35.03 -20.46 -22.10
C ILE A 98 -33.58 -20.85 -21.77
N PRO A 99 -32.99 -21.92 -22.37
CA PRO A 99 -31.59 -22.29 -22.16
C PRO A 99 -30.60 -21.17 -22.53
N ASP A 100 -30.84 -20.46 -23.63
CA ASP A 100 -29.98 -19.37 -24.08
C ASP A 100 -30.01 -18.19 -23.09
N ARG A 101 -31.18 -17.85 -22.56
CA ARG A 101 -31.31 -16.82 -21.51
C ARG A 101 -30.61 -17.23 -20.21
N LEU A 102 -30.74 -18.50 -19.79
CA LEU A 102 -30.04 -19.03 -18.63
C LEU A 102 -28.51 -18.97 -18.82
N ALA A 103 -28.01 -19.37 -20.00
CA ALA A 103 -26.60 -19.30 -20.34
C ALA A 103 -26.07 -17.86 -20.34
N ALA A 104 -26.87 -16.90 -20.81
CA ALA A 104 -26.53 -15.48 -20.75
C ALA A 104 -26.42 -14.97 -19.31
N SER A 105 -27.36 -15.32 -18.43
CA SER A 105 -27.29 -14.97 -17.00
C SER A 105 -26.07 -15.59 -16.31
N GLN A 106 -25.75 -16.84 -16.61
CA GLN A 106 -24.55 -17.49 -16.04
C GLN A 106 -23.28 -16.78 -16.50
N LYS A 107 -23.15 -16.49 -17.80
CA LYS A 107 -22.00 -15.76 -18.36
C LYS A 107 -21.82 -14.39 -17.71
N HIS A 108 -22.93 -13.72 -17.37
CA HIS A 108 -22.89 -12.46 -16.65
C HIS A 108 -22.37 -12.62 -15.22
N LEU A 109 -22.85 -13.62 -14.48
CA LEU A 109 -22.32 -13.92 -13.14
C LEU A 109 -20.83 -14.29 -13.17
N ASP A 110 -20.40 -15.09 -14.15
CA ASP A 110 -18.99 -15.45 -14.34
C ASP A 110 -18.13 -14.19 -14.60
N HIS A 111 -18.66 -13.23 -15.37
CA HIS A 111 -18.01 -11.95 -15.58
C HIS A 111 -17.85 -11.15 -14.28
N VAL A 112 -18.89 -11.10 -13.45
CA VAL A 112 -18.83 -10.40 -12.16
C VAL A 112 -17.86 -11.10 -11.20
N LEU A 113 -17.82 -12.44 -11.19
CA LEU A 113 -16.83 -13.21 -10.45
C LEU A 113 -15.39 -12.92 -10.93
N SER A 114 -15.21 -12.66 -12.22
CA SER A 114 -13.88 -12.31 -12.76
C SER A 114 -13.30 -11.02 -12.18
N LEU A 115 -14.13 -10.12 -11.64
CA LEU A 115 -13.69 -8.87 -11.01
C LEU A 115 -12.83 -9.13 -9.76
N PHE A 116 -13.11 -10.20 -9.01
CA PHE A 116 -12.29 -10.56 -7.85
C PHE A 116 -10.85 -10.92 -8.26
N TYR A 117 -10.69 -11.64 -9.38
CA TYR A 117 -9.36 -11.98 -9.91
C TYR A 117 -8.61 -10.73 -10.38
N LYS A 118 -9.32 -9.74 -10.94
CA LYS A 118 -8.70 -8.45 -11.29
C LYS A 118 -8.19 -7.71 -10.05
N CYS A 119 -8.98 -7.67 -8.97
CA CYS A 119 -8.53 -7.09 -7.70
C CYS A 119 -7.24 -7.76 -7.20
N ASP A 120 -7.17 -9.10 -7.23
CA ASP A 120 -5.98 -9.82 -6.80
C ASP A 120 -4.77 -9.57 -7.70
N ALA A 121 -4.96 -9.53 -9.02
CA ALA A 121 -3.90 -9.20 -9.97
C ALA A 121 -3.33 -7.79 -9.74
N GLU A 122 -4.18 -6.80 -9.47
CA GLU A 122 -3.76 -5.45 -9.11
C GLU A 122 -2.97 -5.42 -7.79
N ARG A 123 -3.44 -6.15 -6.77
CA ARG A 123 -2.73 -6.29 -5.49
C ARG A 123 -1.34 -6.88 -5.68
N VAL A 124 -1.23 -7.99 -6.42
CA VAL A 124 0.06 -8.65 -6.69
C VAL A 124 1.00 -7.67 -7.41
N THR A 125 0.48 -6.92 -8.38
CA THR A 125 1.25 -5.91 -9.10
C THR A 125 1.75 -4.80 -8.15
N LYS A 126 0.90 -4.28 -7.26
CA LYS A 126 1.25 -3.28 -6.24
C LYS A 126 2.23 -3.81 -5.19
N LEU A 127 2.11 -5.07 -4.78
CA LEU A 127 3.07 -5.69 -3.87
C LEU A 127 4.44 -5.87 -4.52
N ALA A 128 4.50 -6.24 -5.81
CA ALA A 128 5.77 -6.30 -6.53
C ALA A 128 6.49 -4.94 -6.58
N PHE A 129 5.76 -3.82 -6.57
CA PHE A 129 6.35 -2.49 -6.41
C PHE A 129 6.96 -2.29 -5.02
N ALA A 130 6.27 -2.74 -3.97
CA ALA A 130 6.76 -2.70 -2.59
C ALA A 130 8.02 -3.56 -2.40
N ASP A 131 8.10 -4.75 -3.00
CA ASP A 131 9.25 -5.66 -2.93
C ASP A 131 10.55 -5.00 -3.43
N ARG A 132 10.45 -4.04 -4.36
CA ARG A 132 11.62 -3.28 -4.82
C ARG A 132 12.19 -2.41 -3.69
N HIS A 133 11.33 -1.79 -2.88
CA HIS A 133 11.74 -1.02 -1.72
C HIS A 133 12.25 -1.90 -0.58
N GLU A 134 11.75 -3.12 -0.44
CA GLU A 134 12.31 -4.11 0.51
C GLU A 134 13.77 -4.43 0.16
N ASN A 135 14.03 -4.77 -1.11
CA ASN A 135 15.36 -5.08 -1.60
C ASN A 135 16.34 -3.89 -1.43
N GLU A 136 15.87 -2.68 -1.70
CA GLU A 136 16.63 -1.45 -1.47
C GLU A 136 16.89 -1.19 0.01
N THR A 137 15.91 -1.43 0.88
CA THR A 137 16.06 -1.35 2.34
C THR A 137 17.15 -2.32 2.81
N ALA A 138 17.09 -3.59 2.38
CA ALA A 138 18.10 -4.59 2.71
C ALA A 138 19.51 -4.19 2.22
N ARG A 139 19.61 -3.61 1.01
CA ARG A 139 20.87 -3.10 0.46
C ARG A 139 21.42 -1.95 1.29
N LYS A 140 20.60 -0.94 1.59
CA LYS A 140 20.99 0.23 2.38
C LYS A 140 21.35 -0.14 3.82
N ALA A 141 20.66 -1.13 4.40
CA ALA A 141 20.97 -1.65 5.73
C ALA A 141 22.39 -2.23 5.79
N ARG A 142 22.77 -3.04 4.80
CA ARG A 142 24.15 -3.58 4.71
C ARG A 142 25.19 -2.45 4.62
N SER A 143 24.97 -1.44 3.77
CA SER A 143 25.87 -0.30 3.65
C SER A 143 25.99 0.50 4.94
N HIS A 144 24.87 0.76 5.62
CA HIS A 144 24.86 1.47 6.90
C HIS A 144 25.60 0.68 7.99
N ILE A 145 25.39 -0.63 8.10
CA ILE A 145 26.11 -1.49 9.06
C ILE A 145 27.62 -1.44 8.83
N LEU A 146 28.06 -1.54 7.57
CA LEU A 146 29.49 -1.41 7.24
C LEU A 146 30.03 -0.04 7.63
N CYS A 147 29.30 1.04 7.31
CA CYS A 147 29.69 2.40 7.71
C CYS A 147 29.87 2.53 9.22
N ARG A 148 28.92 2.03 10.03
CA ARG A 148 29.00 2.11 11.50
C ARG A 148 30.22 1.37 12.08
N ARG A 149 30.68 0.29 11.43
CA ARG A 149 31.92 -0.39 11.81
C ARG A 149 33.16 0.47 11.53
N GLU A 150 33.19 1.13 10.38
CA GLU A 150 34.27 2.06 10.02
C GLU A 150 34.29 3.30 10.92
N GLU A 151 33.11 3.85 11.23
CA GLU A 151 32.95 4.94 12.20
C GLU A 151 33.49 4.55 13.58
N ALA A 152 33.12 3.37 14.09
CA ALA A 152 33.61 2.87 15.37
C ALA A 152 35.15 2.71 15.38
N THR A 153 35.73 2.28 14.26
CA THR A 153 37.19 2.17 14.11
C THR A 153 37.86 3.55 14.12
N ALA A 154 37.32 4.51 13.37
CA ALA A 154 37.82 5.89 13.35
C ALA A 154 37.70 6.56 14.73
N LYS A 155 36.60 6.32 15.44
CA LYS A 155 36.42 6.78 16.82
C LYS A 155 37.48 6.22 17.75
N LEU A 156 37.74 4.91 17.68
CA LEU A 156 38.75 4.26 18.50
C LEU A 156 40.15 4.86 18.26
N ALA A 157 40.50 5.17 17.01
CA ALA A 157 41.76 5.83 16.67
C ALA A 157 41.86 7.21 17.33
N ALA A 158 40.84 8.05 17.16
CA ALA A 158 40.76 9.38 17.77
C ALA A 158 40.86 9.32 19.31
N ASP A 159 40.06 8.45 19.94
CA ASP A 159 40.08 8.25 21.40
C ASP A 159 41.44 7.75 21.90
N THR A 160 42.13 6.90 21.12
CA THR A 160 43.46 6.38 21.46
C THR A 160 44.51 7.48 21.40
N CYS A 161 44.49 8.32 20.36
CA CYS A 161 45.36 9.49 20.25
C CYS A 161 45.15 10.47 21.41
N GLU A 162 43.89 10.83 21.70
CA GLU A 162 43.56 11.76 22.79
C GLU A 162 44.01 11.22 24.16
N LYS A 163 43.82 9.91 24.41
CA LYS A 163 44.31 9.26 25.64
C LYS A 163 45.84 9.27 25.73
N ALA A 164 46.55 8.95 24.65
CA ALA A 164 48.01 8.95 24.64
C ALA A 164 48.57 10.36 24.91
N ASN A 165 47.99 11.38 24.29
CA ASN A 165 48.36 12.78 24.54
C ASN A 165 48.04 13.23 25.97
N ALA A 166 46.89 12.83 26.51
CA ALA A 166 46.51 13.15 27.88
C ALA A 166 47.46 12.50 28.89
N GLU A 167 47.88 11.26 28.66
CA GLU A 167 48.86 10.55 29.47
C GLU A 167 50.23 11.24 29.42
N LEU A 168 50.72 11.54 28.22
CA LEU A 168 51.98 12.24 28.02
C LEU A 168 51.99 13.63 28.69
N SER A 169 50.91 14.40 28.50
CA SER A 169 50.73 15.70 29.15
C SER A 169 50.63 15.60 30.67
N ARG A 170 50.08 14.50 31.20
CA ARG A 170 50.06 14.24 32.64
C ARG A 170 51.47 13.93 33.14
N SER A 171 52.19 13.03 32.46
CA SER A 171 53.56 12.67 32.83
C SER A 171 54.51 13.88 32.85
N LEU A 172 54.35 14.82 31.91
CA LEU A 172 55.10 16.08 31.86
C LEU A 172 54.81 17.01 33.05
N ARG A 173 53.57 17.02 33.54
CA ARG A 173 53.15 17.85 34.68
C ARG A 173 53.57 17.25 36.01
N GLU A 174 53.57 15.92 36.11
CA GLU A 174 53.93 15.18 37.33
C GLU A 174 55.43 15.02 37.51
N ASP A 175 56.24 15.11 36.43
CA ASP A 175 57.70 15.07 36.52
C ASP A 175 58.24 16.36 37.17
N PRO A 176 58.82 16.30 38.38
CA PRO A 176 59.33 17.48 39.07
C PRO A 176 60.47 18.17 38.32
N THR A 177 61.19 17.45 37.44
CA THR A 177 62.23 18.06 36.60
C THR A 177 61.61 18.97 35.54
N CYS A 178 60.42 18.65 35.04
CA CYS A 178 59.73 19.41 33.99
C CYS A 178 58.69 20.40 34.49
N GLN A 179 58.39 20.43 35.80
CA GLN A 179 57.36 21.30 36.36
C GLN A 179 57.61 22.80 36.05
N ASN A 180 58.87 23.24 36.03
CA ASN A 180 59.27 24.61 35.72
C ASN A 180 59.47 24.88 34.21
N TRP A 181 59.38 23.86 33.36
CA TRP A 181 59.62 23.98 31.92
C TRP A 181 58.69 25.00 31.23
N PRO A 182 57.36 25.01 31.48
CA PRO A 182 56.47 26.00 30.87
C PRO A 182 56.81 27.44 31.25
N ALA A 183 57.17 27.67 32.53
CA ALA A 183 57.55 28.99 33.03
C ALA A 183 58.86 29.48 32.40
N LEU A 184 59.87 28.61 32.31
CA LEU A 184 61.15 28.92 31.66
C LEU A 184 61.01 29.18 30.16
N LYS A 185 60.12 28.47 29.46
CA LYS A 185 59.82 28.69 28.03
C LYS A 185 59.06 29.99 27.78
N ALA A 186 58.30 30.46 28.76
CA ALA A 186 57.55 31.72 28.68
C ALA A 186 58.40 32.97 28.97
N LEU A 187 59.63 32.81 29.48
CA LEU A 187 60.55 33.93 29.69
C LEU A 187 60.90 34.59 28.35
N THR A 188 60.75 35.91 28.29
CA THR A 188 61.19 36.75 27.17
C THR A 188 62.48 37.49 27.52
N ALA A 189 63.20 38.02 26.53
CA ALA A 189 64.38 38.84 26.78
C ALA A 189 64.08 40.06 27.69
N GLU A 190 62.85 40.55 27.67
CA GLU A 190 62.37 41.66 28.51
C GLU A 190 62.16 41.25 29.98
N SER A 191 61.87 39.97 30.24
CA SER A 191 61.70 39.44 31.59
C SER A 191 63.02 39.22 32.35
N ALA A 192 64.15 39.31 31.63
CA ALA A 192 65.50 39.08 32.14
C ALA A 192 66.18 40.38 32.60
N ALA A 193 65.45 41.25 33.32
CA ALA A 193 66.04 42.46 33.88
C ALA A 193 67.21 42.11 34.81
N CYS A 194 68.34 42.80 34.66
CA CYS A 194 69.47 42.64 35.57
C CYS A 194 69.02 43.00 36.99
N LYS A 195 69.34 42.14 37.97
CA LYS A 195 69.11 42.44 39.38
C LYS A 195 69.91 43.69 39.74
N GLU A 196 69.39 44.55 40.61
CA GLU A 196 70.11 45.74 41.05
C GLU A 196 71.44 45.38 41.75
N PRO A 197 72.42 46.30 41.75
CA PRO A 197 73.65 46.10 42.50
C PRO A 197 73.40 46.03 44.01
N THR A 198 74.20 45.25 44.73
CA THR A 198 74.15 45.18 46.20
C THR A 198 74.97 46.32 46.84
N GLU A 199 74.61 46.77 48.05
CA GLU A 199 75.22 47.96 48.70
C GLU A 199 76.75 47.87 48.93
N LYS A 200 77.37 46.69 48.76
CA LYS A 200 78.78 46.44 49.13
C LYS A 200 79.61 45.78 48.02
N GLU A 201 79.05 45.56 46.84
CA GLU A 201 79.80 44.97 45.73
C GLU A 201 80.45 46.05 44.85
N THR A 202 81.62 45.76 44.33
CA THR A 202 82.26 46.54 43.27
C THR A 202 81.55 46.30 41.93
N TYR A 203 81.77 47.19 40.96
CA TYR A 203 81.18 47.03 39.62
C TYR A 203 81.66 45.74 38.91
N GLU A 204 82.90 45.33 39.15
CA GLU A 204 83.45 44.07 38.62
C GLU A 204 82.74 42.85 39.24
N GLU A 205 82.60 42.81 40.57
CA GLU A 205 81.87 41.75 41.28
C GLU A 205 80.39 41.69 40.85
N TYR A 206 79.74 42.84 40.61
CA TYR A 206 78.39 42.91 40.05
C TYR A 206 78.31 42.25 38.66
N LEU A 207 79.21 42.63 37.74
CA LEU A 207 79.23 42.09 36.38
C LEU A 207 79.50 40.57 36.36
N GLU A 208 80.42 40.09 37.21
CA GLU A 208 80.69 38.66 37.36
C GLU A 208 79.50 37.90 37.93
N ARG A 209 78.82 38.45 38.96
CA ARG A 209 77.61 37.86 39.54
C ARG A 209 76.49 37.75 38.51
N MET A 210 76.24 38.81 37.74
CA MET A 210 75.22 38.80 36.70
C MET A 210 75.55 37.81 35.58
N ARG A 211 76.80 37.76 35.14
CA ARG A 211 77.27 36.75 34.16
C ARG A 211 77.04 35.33 34.67
N SER A 212 77.45 35.03 35.91
CA SER A 212 77.29 33.71 36.51
C SER A 212 75.83 33.29 36.65
N GLU A 213 74.94 34.23 36.97
CA GLU A 213 73.49 33.99 37.04
C GLU A 213 72.94 33.64 35.65
N PHE A 214 73.24 34.43 34.61
CA PHE A 214 72.79 34.15 33.24
C PHE A 214 73.34 32.83 32.71
N ASP A 215 74.62 32.53 32.96
CA ASP A 215 75.23 31.25 32.57
C ASP A 215 74.52 30.07 33.26
N SER A 216 74.17 30.21 34.54
CA SER A 216 73.43 29.20 35.30
C SER A 216 72.00 29.00 34.78
N GLN A 217 71.29 30.09 34.48
CA GLN A 217 69.94 30.05 33.90
C GLN A 217 69.95 29.42 32.50
N LEU A 218 70.94 29.77 31.67
CA LEU A 218 71.10 29.19 30.33
C LEU A 218 71.42 27.69 30.40
N LEU A 219 72.27 27.28 31.36
CA LEU A 219 72.56 25.86 31.59
C LEU A 219 71.29 25.10 32.01
N LEU A 220 70.53 25.64 32.98
CA LEU A 220 69.26 25.05 33.42
C LEU A 220 68.26 24.96 32.27
N PHE A 221 68.10 26.02 31.48
CA PHE A 221 67.22 26.01 30.31
C PHE A 221 67.63 24.93 29.30
N ARG A 222 68.93 24.78 29.00
CA ARG A 222 69.42 23.73 28.09
C ARG A 222 69.17 22.33 28.65
N GLN A 223 69.36 22.12 29.94
CA GLN A 223 69.09 20.84 30.59
C GLN A 223 67.60 20.48 30.52
N LEU A 224 66.71 21.41 30.92
CA LEU A 224 65.27 21.18 30.85
C LEU A 224 64.78 21.05 29.41
N LYS A 225 65.32 21.83 28.47
CA LYS A 225 65.01 21.69 27.05
C LYS A 225 65.38 20.30 26.55
N HIS A 226 66.53 19.77 26.95
CA HIS A 226 66.96 18.43 26.55
C HIS A 226 66.06 17.32 27.12
N VAL A 227 65.59 17.45 28.37
CA VAL A 227 64.78 16.43 29.03
C VAL A 227 63.28 16.53 28.68
N CYS A 228 62.74 17.74 28.70
CA CYS A 228 61.30 17.99 28.63
C CYS A 228 60.80 18.27 27.19
N SER A 229 61.60 18.92 26.34
CA SER A 229 61.16 19.25 24.97
C SER A 229 60.87 18.02 24.11
N PRO A 230 61.67 16.92 24.12
CA PRO A 230 61.34 15.73 23.34
C PRO A 230 60.00 15.10 23.74
N ARG A 231 59.67 15.11 25.03
CA ARG A 231 58.40 14.60 25.56
C ARG A 231 57.24 15.53 25.20
N GLU A 232 57.43 16.85 25.28
CA GLU A 232 56.43 17.84 24.81
C GLU A 232 56.17 17.67 23.30
N ASN A 233 57.21 17.54 22.50
CA ASN A 233 57.12 17.37 21.04
C ASN A 233 56.54 16.00 20.62
N ALA A 234 56.52 15.02 21.53
CA ALA A 234 55.86 13.73 21.29
C ALA A 234 54.34 13.81 21.45
N ILE A 235 53.79 14.93 21.95
CA ILE A 235 52.36 15.22 21.88
C ILE A 235 52.03 15.56 20.43
N VAL A 236 51.32 14.66 19.75
CA VAL A 236 50.94 14.80 18.35
C VAL A 236 49.57 15.46 18.21
N SER A 237 49.24 16.07 17.07
CA SER A 237 47.85 16.49 16.85
C SER A 237 46.96 15.26 16.62
N CYS A 238 45.78 15.24 17.26
CA CYS A 238 44.73 14.24 17.03
C CYS A 238 43.64 14.74 16.06
N ASP A 239 43.85 15.91 15.43
CA ASP A 239 42.83 16.57 14.61
C ASP A 239 42.47 15.73 13.38
N GLU A 240 43.44 15.06 12.77
CA GLU A 240 43.21 14.22 11.59
C GLU A 240 42.26 13.05 11.90
N ASP A 241 42.52 12.31 12.97
CA ASP A 241 41.66 11.19 13.40
C ASP A 241 40.26 11.67 13.81
N LYS A 242 40.19 12.83 14.48
CA LYS A 242 38.91 13.43 14.88
C LYS A 242 38.09 13.89 13.68
N ILE A 243 38.72 14.52 12.70
CA ILE A 243 38.07 14.91 11.44
C ILE A 243 37.58 13.65 10.71
N ALA A 244 38.40 12.60 10.62
CA ALA A 244 38.03 11.34 10.00
C ALA A 244 36.82 10.69 10.68
N TYR A 245 36.78 10.67 12.01
CA TYR A 245 35.62 10.20 12.79
C TYR A 245 34.37 11.02 12.49
N ILE A 246 34.45 12.36 12.53
CA ILE A 246 33.29 13.24 12.25
C ILE A 246 32.75 13.04 10.84
N GLN A 247 33.64 12.91 9.84
CA GLN A 247 33.25 12.63 8.46
C GLN A 247 32.52 11.28 8.33
N LYS A 248 33.01 10.23 9.01
CA LYS A 248 32.34 8.92 9.02
C LYS A 248 30.99 8.98 9.73
N LEU A 249 30.90 9.65 10.87
CA LEU A 249 29.64 9.86 11.58
C LEU A 249 28.58 10.52 10.69
N GLN A 250 28.96 11.60 9.98
CA GLN A 250 28.06 12.28 9.05
C GLN A 250 27.61 11.36 7.90
N LEU A 251 28.55 10.62 7.29
CA LEU A 251 28.25 9.66 6.23
C LEU A 251 27.26 8.57 6.72
N CYS A 252 27.49 8.00 7.90
CA CYS A 252 26.63 6.95 8.42
C CYS A 252 25.24 7.47 8.77
N ASN A 253 25.12 8.70 9.28
CA ASN A 253 23.83 9.34 9.51
C ASN A 253 23.07 9.58 8.20
N THR A 254 23.76 9.97 7.11
CA THR A 254 23.13 10.06 5.78
C THR A 254 22.63 8.71 5.29
N LEU A 255 23.42 7.63 5.43
CA LEU A 255 23.01 6.27 5.06
C LEU A 255 21.82 5.79 5.90
N GLN A 256 21.78 6.13 7.18
CA GLN A 256 20.65 5.83 8.06
C GLN A 256 19.37 6.51 7.57
N GLN A 257 19.41 7.81 7.27
CA GLN A 257 18.24 8.52 6.73
C GLN A 257 17.75 7.91 5.41
N GLN A 258 18.69 7.48 4.54
CA GLN A 258 18.34 6.82 3.29
C GLN A 258 17.70 5.44 3.50
N LEU A 259 18.16 4.69 4.51
CA LEU A 259 17.57 3.40 4.91
C LEU A 259 16.15 3.61 5.43
N GLU A 260 15.97 4.53 6.37
CA GLU A 260 14.67 4.87 6.96
C GLU A 260 13.67 5.30 5.89
N LYS A 261 14.12 6.11 4.92
CA LYS A 261 13.29 6.56 3.79
C LYS A 261 12.77 5.39 2.93
N GLU A 262 13.59 4.40 2.60
CA GLU A 262 13.12 3.25 1.81
C GLU A 262 12.25 2.31 2.62
N SER A 263 12.58 2.10 3.90
CA SER A 263 11.74 1.31 4.80
C SER A 263 10.35 1.92 4.92
N CYS A 264 10.27 3.26 5.01
CA CYS A 264 9.00 3.96 5.05
C CYS A 264 8.22 3.85 3.74
N ARG A 265 8.90 4.00 2.58
CA ARG A 265 8.28 3.80 1.26
C ARG A 265 7.71 2.41 1.10
N HIS A 266 8.47 1.37 1.49
CA HIS A 266 8.00 0.00 1.47
C HIS A 266 6.70 -0.18 2.26
N ALA A 267 6.66 0.33 3.50
CA ALA A 267 5.47 0.24 4.34
C ALA A 267 4.25 0.99 3.74
N ILE A 268 4.47 2.16 3.14
CA ILE A 268 3.41 2.92 2.47
C ILE A 268 2.86 2.15 1.27
N GLU A 269 3.72 1.62 0.40
CA GLU A 269 3.33 0.86 -0.80
C GLU A 269 2.56 -0.40 -0.44
N ILE A 270 2.99 -1.16 0.57
CA ILE A 270 2.24 -2.32 1.09
C ILE A 270 0.84 -1.87 1.54
N ARG A 271 0.75 -0.80 2.34
CA ARG A 271 -0.54 -0.30 2.84
C ARG A 271 -1.45 0.13 1.70
N GLN A 272 -0.91 0.83 0.69
CA GLN A 272 -1.68 1.25 -0.48
C GLN A 272 -2.15 0.06 -1.31
N ALA A 273 -1.32 -0.99 -1.47
CA ALA A 273 -1.70 -2.23 -2.15
C ALA A 273 -2.90 -2.89 -1.47
N TRP A 274 -2.86 -3.01 -0.13
CA TRP A 274 -3.94 -3.61 0.65
C TRP A 274 -5.22 -2.76 0.68
N ASN A 275 -5.10 -1.45 0.87
CA ASN A 275 -6.26 -0.55 0.86
C ASN A 275 -6.95 -0.55 -0.51
N SER A 276 -6.16 -0.50 -1.59
CA SER A 276 -6.68 -0.58 -2.95
C SER A 276 -7.38 -1.92 -3.21
N TYR A 277 -6.77 -3.02 -2.77
CA TYR A 277 -7.38 -4.34 -2.89
C TYR A 277 -8.70 -4.43 -2.13
N ALA A 278 -8.72 -3.95 -0.87
CA ALA A 278 -9.91 -4.01 -0.03
C ALA A 278 -11.06 -3.22 -0.64
N GLY A 279 -10.80 -2.02 -1.17
CA GLY A 279 -11.78 -1.23 -1.90
C GLY A 279 -12.33 -1.99 -3.12
N CYS A 280 -11.44 -2.48 -3.99
CA CYS A 280 -11.81 -3.25 -5.18
C CYS A 280 -12.65 -4.49 -4.84
N PHE A 281 -12.23 -5.25 -3.82
CA PHE A 281 -12.94 -6.45 -3.38
C PHE A 281 -14.34 -6.13 -2.87
N MET A 282 -14.49 -5.10 -2.03
CA MET A 282 -15.79 -4.71 -1.48
C MET A 282 -16.76 -4.26 -2.58
N ASP A 283 -16.25 -3.57 -3.60
CA ASP A 283 -17.05 -3.18 -4.76
C ASP A 283 -17.45 -4.39 -5.61
N ALA A 284 -16.51 -5.30 -5.90
CA ALA A 284 -16.79 -6.55 -6.60
C ALA A 284 -17.81 -7.42 -5.84
N HIS A 285 -17.68 -7.49 -4.51
CA HIS A 285 -18.60 -8.23 -3.65
C HIS A 285 -20.00 -7.65 -3.66
N ARG A 286 -20.14 -6.33 -3.54
CA ARG A 286 -21.44 -5.65 -3.63
C ARG A 286 -22.10 -5.89 -4.98
N ARG A 287 -21.34 -5.78 -6.07
CA ARG A 287 -21.81 -6.08 -7.44
C ARG A 287 -22.29 -7.52 -7.54
N TYR A 288 -21.49 -8.48 -7.09
CA TYR A 288 -21.86 -9.89 -7.09
C TYR A 288 -23.15 -10.15 -6.31
N GLN A 289 -23.28 -9.61 -5.09
CA GLN A 289 -24.49 -9.80 -4.28
C GLN A 289 -25.76 -9.28 -4.99
N ASN A 290 -25.68 -8.10 -5.60
CA ASN A 290 -26.80 -7.50 -6.32
C ASN A 290 -27.19 -8.30 -7.56
N GLU A 291 -26.20 -8.72 -8.35
CA GLU A 291 -26.39 -9.46 -9.60
C GLU A 291 -26.82 -10.91 -9.35
N ALA A 292 -26.28 -11.56 -8.31
CA ALA A 292 -26.67 -12.91 -7.91
C ALA A 292 -28.13 -12.95 -7.42
N ALA A 293 -28.55 -11.96 -6.63
CA ALA A 293 -29.94 -11.86 -6.18
C ALA A 293 -30.91 -11.70 -7.37
N GLN A 294 -30.52 -10.94 -8.39
CA GLN A 294 -31.34 -10.73 -9.59
C GLN A 294 -31.36 -11.94 -10.51
N ALA A 295 -30.20 -12.55 -10.76
CA ALA A 295 -30.10 -13.80 -11.50
C ALA A 295 -30.97 -14.90 -10.85
N GLN A 296 -30.99 -14.97 -9.51
CA GLN A 296 -31.85 -15.90 -8.78
C GLN A 296 -33.35 -15.62 -9.01
N GLN A 297 -33.76 -14.35 -8.99
CA GLN A 297 -35.15 -13.96 -9.29
C GLN A 297 -35.53 -14.30 -10.74
N LEU A 298 -34.65 -13.96 -11.70
CA LEU A 298 -34.84 -14.23 -13.12
C LEU A 298 -34.93 -15.74 -13.40
N GLN A 299 -34.04 -16.54 -12.80
CA GLN A 299 -34.08 -17.98 -12.92
C GLN A 299 -35.37 -18.57 -12.33
N GLY A 300 -35.85 -18.02 -11.21
CA GLY A 300 -37.15 -18.39 -10.65
C GLY A 300 -38.33 -18.07 -11.59
N ALA A 301 -38.27 -16.95 -12.33
CA ALA A 301 -39.27 -16.60 -13.33
C ALA A 301 -39.19 -17.50 -14.57
N GLN A 302 -37.99 -17.73 -15.11
CA GLN A 302 -37.75 -18.62 -16.26
C GLN A 302 -38.15 -20.07 -15.96
N LEU A 303 -37.96 -20.55 -14.73
CA LEU A 303 -38.45 -21.87 -14.32
C LEU A 303 -39.99 -21.95 -14.37
N LYS A 304 -40.69 -20.91 -13.88
CA LYS A 304 -42.16 -20.85 -13.96
C LYS A 304 -42.64 -20.78 -15.40
N GLU A 305 -41.94 -20.02 -16.24
CA GLU A 305 -42.20 -19.95 -17.68
C GLU A 305 -42.01 -21.33 -18.35
N PHE A 306 -40.92 -22.03 -18.04
CA PHE A 306 -40.67 -23.39 -18.52
C PHE A 306 -41.76 -24.38 -18.06
N GLN A 307 -42.17 -24.32 -16.80
CA GLN A 307 -43.27 -25.15 -16.27
C GLN A 307 -44.59 -24.84 -16.98
N ALA A 308 -44.91 -23.57 -17.22
CA ALA A 308 -46.11 -23.15 -17.92
C ALA A 308 -46.11 -23.63 -19.38
N THR A 309 -44.99 -23.49 -20.10
CA THR A 309 -44.84 -24.00 -21.47
C THR A 309 -44.95 -25.53 -21.53
N LYS A 310 -44.36 -26.26 -20.58
CA LYS A 310 -44.51 -27.73 -20.49
C LYS A 310 -45.94 -28.16 -20.20
N LYS A 311 -46.67 -27.42 -19.35
CA LYS A 311 -48.10 -27.66 -19.10
C LYS A 311 -48.93 -27.45 -20.38
N ILE A 312 -48.68 -26.39 -21.13
CA ILE A 312 -49.36 -26.13 -22.43
C ILE A 312 -48.99 -27.21 -23.44
N GLU A 313 -47.72 -27.57 -23.59
CA GLU A 313 -47.28 -28.66 -24.48
C GLU A 313 -48.01 -29.98 -24.14
N CYS A 314 -48.11 -30.31 -22.84
CA CYS A 314 -48.83 -31.45 -22.31
C CYS A 314 -50.33 -31.40 -22.67
N MET A 315 -50.99 -30.25 -22.50
CA MET A 315 -52.38 -30.03 -22.96
C MET A 315 -52.53 -30.23 -24.46
N LEU A 316 -51.65 -29.61 -25.26
CA LEU A 316 -51.62 -29.74 -26.72
C LEU A 316 -51.44 -31.22 -27.14
N GLY A 317 -50.64 -31.98 -26.40
CA GLY A 317 -50.46 -33.42 -26.56
C GLY A 317 -51.69 -34.26 -26.17
N GLY A 318 -52.40 -33.87 -25.12
CA GLY A 318 -53.63 -34.51 -24.63
C GLY A 318 -54.85 -34.36 -25.56
N PHE A 319 -54.78 -33.49 -26.58
CA PHE A 319 -55.72 -33.50 -27.71
C PHE A 319 -55.49 -34.68 -28.66
N ARG A 320 -54.49 -35.55 -28.40
CA ARG A 320 -54.41 -36.88 -29.01
C ARG A 320 -55.38 -37.83 -28.29
N PRO A 321 -56.12 -38.67 -29.03
CA PRO A 321 -57.42 -39.18 -28.59
C PRO A 321 -57.45 -40.20 -27.42
N THR A 322 -56.36 -40.51 -26.71
CA THR A 322 -56.34 -41.74 -25.90
C THR A 322 -56.37 -41.63 -24.37
N GLN A 323 -55.95 -40.57 -23.66
CA GLN A 323 -56.13 -40.50 -22.18
C GLN A 323 -55.72 -39.13 -21.54
N PRO A 324 -56.60 -38.12 -21.53
CA PRO A 324 -56.20 -36.76 -21.14
C PRO A 324 -55.87 -36.59 -19.64
N LYS A 325 -56.59 -37.25 -18.72
CA LYS A 325 -56.59 -36.89 -17.28
C LYS A 325 -55.35 -37.31 -16.49
N GLU A 326 -54.72 -38.43 -16.85
CA GLU A 326 -53.55 -38.98 -16.13
C GLU A 326 -52.27 -38.23 -16.51
N ASP A 327 -52.17 -37.79 -17.77
CA ASP A 327 -51.06 -36.99 -18.29
C ASP A 327 -50.94 -35.62 -17.57
N PHE A 328 -52.05 -35.01 -17.17
CA PHE A 328 -52.05 -33.72 -16.46
C PHE A 328 -51.37 -33.75 -15.09
N ALA A 329 -51.47 -34.86 -14.34
CA ALA A 329 -50.89 -34.96 -12.99
C ALA A 329 -49.37 -35.14 -13.04
N HIS A 330 -48.86 -35.84 -14.06
CA HIS A 330 -47.43 -36.02 -14.28
C HIS A 330 -46.72 -34.72 -14.66
N CYS A 331 -47.44 -33.80 -15.32
CA CYS A 331 -46.89 -32.54 -15.82
C CYS A 331 -46.51 -31.50 -14.72
N ALA A 332 -46.75 -31.79 -13.42
CA ALA A 332 -46.51 -30.85 -12.30
C ALA A 332 -45.13 -30.94 -11.60
N SER A 333 -44.22 -31.84 -12.00
CA SER A 333 -43.09 -32.28 -11.14
C SER A 333 -41.66 -31.79 -11.50
N TYR A 334 -41.47 -30.85 -12.44
CA TYR A 334 -40.13 -30.45 -12.92
C TYR A 334 -39.42 -29.41 -12.00
N SER A 335 -38.21 -29.73 -11.48
CA SER A 335 -37.35 -28.85 -10.65
C SER A 335 -35.87 -28.89 -11.08
N LEU A 336 -35.16 -27.75 -11.07
CA LEU A 336 -33.72 -27.63 -11.41
C LEU A 336 -32.82 -27.56 -10.15
N ARG A 337 -31.54 -27.92 -10.28
CA ARG A 337 -30.48 -27.79 -9.25
C ARG A 337 -29.56 -26.61 -9.54
N PHE A 338 -29.14 -25.92 -8.48
CA PHE A 338 -28.19 -24.82 -8.53
C PHE A 338 -26.83 -25.28 -7.97
N PRO A 339 -25.70 -24.82 -8.52
CA PRO A 339 -24.40 -25.04 -7.93
C PRO A 339 -24.28 -24.24 -6.62
N ALA A 340 -23.96 -24.94 -5.55
CA ALA A 340 -23.59 -24.36 -4.27
C ALA A 340 -22.08 -24.06 -4.28
N GLU A 341 -21.63 -23.14 -5.13
CA GLU A 341 -20.21 -22.75 -5.12
C GLU A 341 -20.00 -21.64 -4.09
N SER A 342 -19.11 -21.93 -3.13
CA SER A 342 -18.70 -20.99 -2.09
C SER A 342 -17.92 -19.83 -2.72
N LEU A 343 -18.30 -18.61 -2.37
CA LEU A 343 -17.58 -17.40 -2.77
C LEU A 343 -16.11 -17.44 -2.27
N PRO A 344 -15.19 -16.74 -2.97
CA PRO A 344 -13.84 -16.52 -2.46
C PRO A 344 -13.86 -15.88 -1.07
N THR A 345 -13.06 -16.41 -0.16
CA THR A 345 -12.99 -15.93 1.23
C THR A 345 -12.42 -14.52 1.31
N TYR A 346 -13.06 -13.64 2.08
CA TYR A 346 -12.67 -12.24 2.25
C TYR A 346 -11.29 -12.09 2.94
N PRO A 347 -10.36 -11.25 2.46
CA PRO A 347 -9.03 -11.12 3.06
C PRO A 347 -8.91 -10.55 4.46
N GLY A 348 -9.95 -9.90 4.97
CA GLY A 348 -10.04 -9.52 6.38
C GLY A 348 -10.74 -10.58 7.25
N SER A 349 -11.20 -11.69 6.67
CA SER A 349 -11.72 -12.81 7.44
C SER A 349 -10.57 -13.55 8.12
N LYS A 350 -10.85 -14.08 9.31
CA LYS A 350 -9.89 -14.91 10.04
C LYS A 350 -9.44 -16.09 9.19
N GLU A 351 -10.35 -16.70 8.43
CA GLU A 351 -10.09 -17.83 7.56
C GLU A 351 -9.10 -17.49 6.43
N TYR A 352 -9.21 -16.33 5.79
CA TYR A 352 -8.21 -15.91 4.79
C TYR A 352 -6.87 -15.60 5.44
N GLY A 353 -6.89 -14.94 6.61
CA GLY A 353 -5.71 -14.67 7.42
C GLY A 353 -4.91 -15.96 7.68
N GLU A 354 -5.60 -16.97 8.19
CA GLU A 354 -5.05 -18.29 8.48
C GLU A 354 -4.60 -19.02 7.19
N GLN A 355 -5.36 -18.96 6.10
CA GLN A 355 -5.04 -19.71 4.87
C GLN A 355 -3.88 -19.09 4.05
N LYS A 356 -3.73 -17.77 4.05
CA LYS A 356 -2.69 -17.05 3.26
C LYS A 356 -1.45 -16.71 4.07
N TYR A 357 -1.57 -16.44 5.37
CA TYR A 357 -0.44 -16.03 6.22
C TYR A 357 0.00 -17.10 7.22
N ALA A 358 -0.49 -18.34 7.13
CA ALA A 358 -0.01 -19.47 7.95
C ALA A 358 1.52 -19.62 7.99
N ASN A 359 2.24 -19.13 6.97
CA ASN A 359 3.68 -19.22 6.85
C ASN A 359 4.43 -17.89 7.13
N VAL A 360 3.74 -16.81 7.50
CA VAL A 360 4.38 -15.53 7.86
C VAL A 360 4.60 -15.52 9.37
N PRO A 361 5.83 -15.34 9.88
CA PRO A 361 6.10 -15.33 11.32
C PRO A 361 5.24 -14.28 12.03
N HIS A 362 4.51 -14.69 13.06
CA HIS A 362 3.50 -13.86 13.74
C HIS A 362 4.07 -12.69 14.55
N GLU A 363 5.38 -12.58 14.72
CA GLU A 363 6.01 -11.60 15.61
C GLU A 363 7.26 -11.00 14.93
N ALA A 364 7.10 -9.84 14.31
CA ALA A 364 8.22 -8.91 14.19
C ALA A 364 8.17 -8.03 15.44
N PRO A 365 9.18 -8.06 16.33
CA PRO A 365 9.17 -7.28 17.55
C PRO A 365 9.04 -5.79 17.22
N ASP A 366 8.23 -5.11 18.01
CA ASP A 366 7.88 -3.69 17.90
C ASP A 366 9.13 -2.83 18.17
N ILE A 367 9.94 -2.62 17.14
CA ILE A 367 10.99 -1.60 17.14
C ILE A 367 10.25 -0.28 17.01
N GLN A 368 10.20 0.50 18.10
CA GLN A 368 9.59 1.84 18.17
C GLN A 368 9.67 2.53 16.81
N SER A 369 8.56 2.48 16.07
CA SER A 369 8.55 2.93 14.68
C SER A 369 8.80 4.44 14.70
N ILE A 370 9.93 4.89 14.16
CA ILE A 370 10.15 6.29 13.85
C ILE A 370 8.98 6.71 12.97
N HIS A 371 8.28 7.75 13.39
CA HIS A 371 7.09 8.29 12.74
C HIS A 371 7.42 8.53 11.26
N CYS A 372 7.03 7.59 10.39
CA CYS A 372 6.94 7.85 8.96
C CYS A 372 6.13 9.14 8.85
N PRO A 373 6.71 10.26 8.38
CA PRO A 373 5.93 11.46 8.19
C PRO A 373 4.89 11.07 7.15
N VAL A 374 3.69 10.77 7.62
CA VAL A 374 2.52 10.66 6.79
C VAL A 374 2.33 12.09 6.36
N GLU A 375 2.98 12.48 5.25
CA GLU A 375 2.52 13.65 4.50
C GLU A 375 1.03 13.44 4.38
N ALA A 376 0.26 14.37 4.95
CA ALA A 376 -1.15 14.22 5.24
C ALA A 376 -1.96 14.00 3.96
N VAL A 377 -1.95 12.76 3.45
CA VAL A 377 -2.98 12.29 2.54
C VAL A 377 -4.19 12.16 3.44
N ASN A 378 -5.08 13.14 3.32
CA ASN A 378 -6.32 13.29 4.05
C ASN A 378 -7.19 12.03 3.85
N MET A 379 -6.96 10.98 4.63
CA MET A 379 -7.62 9.67 4.55
C MET A 379 -8.47 9.37 5.78
N SER A 380 -9.04 10.41 6.42
CA SER A 380 -9.82 10.33 7.67
C SER A 380 -11.16 9.58 7.58
N GLN A 381 -11.36 8.61 6.68
CA GLN A 381 -12.66 7.94 6.52
C GLN A 381 -12.63 6.42 6.31
N VAL A 382 -11.50 5.75 6.50
CA VAL A 382 -11.51 4.27 6.55
C VAL A 382 -11.01 3.83 7.92
N GLU A 383 -11.90 3.83 8.90
CA GLU A 383 -11.67 3.07 10.13
C GLU A 383 -11.56 1.58 9.74
N PRO A 384 -10.47 0.89 10.11
CA PRO A 384 -10.44 -0.56 9.97
C PRO A 384 -11.53 -1.17 10.85
N PRO A 385 -12.19 -2.26 10.41
CA PRO A 385 -13.13 -2.98 11.26
C PRO A 385 -12.41 -3.37 12.56
N SER A 386 -13.03 -3.02 13.68
CA SER A 386 -12.61 -3.33 15.04
C SER A 386 -12.49 -4.84 15.23
N GLY A 387 -11.29 -5.38 14.97
CA GLY A 387 -11.04 -6.82 15.06
C GLY A 387 -9.56 -7.24 15.13
N CYS A 388 -8.61 -6.37 14.79
CA CYS A 388 -7.18 -6.67 14.93
C CYS A 388 -6.59 -5.98 16.16
N VAL A 389 -6.91 -6.52 17.34
CA VAL A 389 -6.13 -6.32 18.56
C VAL A 389 -5.74 -7.71 19.07
N LYS A 390 -4.54 -8.14 18.69
CA LYS A 390 -3.42 -8.36 19.60
C LYS A 390 -2.15 -8.58 18.81
#